data_AF-O52808-F1
#
_entry.id   AF-O52808-F1
#
_cell.length_a   1.000
_cell.length_b   1.000
_cell.length_c   1.000
_cell.angle_alpha   90.00
_cell.angle_beta   90.00
_cell.angle_gamma   90.00
#
_symmetry.space_group_name_H-M   'P 1'
#
loop_
_entity.id
_entity.type
_entity.pdbx_description
1 polymer ?
#
loop_
_entity_poly.entity_id
_entity_poly.type
_entity_poly.pdbx_seq_one_letter_code
_entity_poly.pdbx_strand_id
1 'polypeptide(L)'
;MNLAPLDPDRVGWTGGIESITLDGTRYFFGFDYSSDLVLSPLIEDQATMAAYAAKYMAQRDGTHDEAYWAELVTDAVDGSDLTEPDDRDFSTDDLRSGRTTYHLRYLLGAASSWNTDMFEDDEVVAALKRLELDPDEEWESVDRCMELTGPDAELVVSRYFGSLAANLQGNWRTVFAPLIDR
;
A
#
# COMPACT_ATOMS: atom_id res chain seq x y z
N MET A 1 19.01 -10.44 -6.28
CA MET A 1 17.76 -10.74 -7.01
C MET A 1 17.58 -9.69 -8.09
N ASN A 2 16.99 -10.03 -9.23
CA ASN A 2 16.63 -9.02 -10.24
C ASN A 2 15.20 -8.56 -9.92
N LEU A 3 15.06 -7.44 -9.21
CA LEU A 3 13.76 -6.88 -8.85
C LEU A 3 13.17 -6.16 -10.07
N ALA A 4 11.96 -6.55 -10.45
CA ALA A 4 11.22 -5.93 -11.56
C ALA A 4 10.27 -4.85 -11.03
N PRO A 5 9.97 -3.82 -11.84
CA PRO A 5 8.88 -2.89 -11.56
C PRO A 5 7.55 -3.61 -11.28
N LEU A 6 6.74 -3.05 -10.39
CA LEU A 6 5.37 -3.53 -10.16
C LEU A 6 4.54 -3.41 -11.45
N ASP A 7 4.70 -2.29 -12.14
CA ASP A 7 4.07 -1.96 -13.41
C ASP A 7 5.14 -1.47 -14.42
N PRO A 8 5.35 -2.18 -15.54
CA PRO A 8 6.30 -1.76 -16.58
C PRO A 8 6.01 -0.39 -17.18
N ASP A 9 4.75 0.05 -17.20
CA ASP A 9 4.36 1.35 -17.76
C ASP A 9 4.71 2.52 -16.81
N ARG A 10 5.14 2.19 -15.58
CA ARG A 10 5.56 3.16 -14.56
C ARG A 10 7.07 3.36 -14.45
N VAL A 11 7.84 2.76 -15.35
CA VAL A 11 9.29 2.98 -15.38
C VAL A 11 9.61 4.44 -15.70
N GLY A 12 10.45 5.05 -14.86
CA GLY A 12 10.86 6.45 -14.97
C GLY A 12 9.87 7.44 -14.37
N TRP A 13 8.83 6.97 -13.68
CA TRP A 13 7.90 7.85 -12.97
C TRP A 13 8.59 8.56 -11.81
N THR A 14 8.09 9.75 -11.49
CA THR A 14 8.58 10.56 -10.39
C THR A 14 8.10 10.02 -9.06
N GLY A 15 9.00 9.83 -8.09
CA GLY A 15 8.61 9.39 -6.76
C GLY A 15 9.69 9.59 -5.70
N GLY A 16 9.30 9.49 -4.44
CA GLY A 16 10.20 9.44 -3.27
C GLY A 16 10.40 8.03 -2.76
N ILE A 17 11.16 7.92 -1.67
CA ILE A 17 11.36 6.67 -0.94
C ILE A 17 10.62 6.77 0.38
N GLU A 18 9.83 5.77 0.67
CA GLU A 18 9.10 5.60 1.92
C GLU A 18 9.51 4.28 2.57
N SER A 19 9.20 4.10 3.85
CA SER A 19 9.45 2.83 4.52
C SER A 19 8.41 2.50 5.59
N ILE A 20 8.23 1.20 5.80
CA ILE A 20 7.40 0.61 6.86
C ILE A 20 8.18 -0.47 7.59
N THR A 21 7.77 -0.79 8.81
CA THR A 21 8.30 -1.91 9.58
C THR A 21 7.23 -2.97 9.74
N LEU A 22 7.57 -4.24 9.50
CA LEU A 22 6.74 -5.39 9.85
C LEU A 22 7.56 -6.35 10.72
N ASP A 23 7.08 -6.62 11.93
CA ASP A 23 7.77 -7.48 12.91
C ASP A 23 9.25 -7.08 13.14
N GLY A 24 9.52 -5.77 13.17
CA GLY A 24 10.87 -5.22 13.32
C GLY A 24 11.72 -5.24 12.04
N THR A 25 11.24 -5.81 10.94
CA THR A 25 11.91 -5.77 9.63
C THR A 25 11.46 -4.54 8.86
N ARG A 26 12.40 -3.66 8.50
CA ARG A 26 12.10 -2.48 7.69
C ARG A 26 12.09 -2.84 6.20
N TYR A 27 11.07 -2.37 5.50
CA TYR A 27 10.96 -2.45 4.05
C TYR A 27 10.85 -1.04 3.49
N PHE A 28 11.67 -0.76 2.48
CA PHE A 28 11.63 0.46 1.70
C PHE A 28 10.79 0.24 0.44
N PHE A 29 10.17 1.31 -0.05
CA PHE A 29 9.45 1.31 -1.32
C PHE A 29 9.44 2.70 -1.95
N GLY A 30 9.29 2.73 -3.28
CA GLY A 30 9.09 3.96 -4.04
C GLY A 30 7.62 4.37 -4.04
N PHE A 31 7.35 5.67 -3.92
CA PHE A 31 5.99 6.22 -3.91
C PHE A 31 5.87 7.47 -4.80
N ASP A 32 4.87 7.50 -5.67
CA ASP A 32 4.49 8.69 -6.45
C ASP A 32 3.41 9.48 -5.69
N TYR A 33 3.80 10.57 -5.04
CA TYR A 33 2.91 11.47 -4.31
C TYR A 33 1.92 12.23 -5.18
N SER A 34 2.10 12.25 -6.50
CA SER A 34 1.18 12.95 -7.41
C SER A 34 0.02 12.08 -7.86
N SER A 35 0.26 10.77 -7.98
CA SER A 35 -0.74 9.79 -8.39
C SER A 35 -1.25 8.94 -7.23
N ASP A 36 -0.68 9.08 -6.03
CA ASP A 36 -0.90 8.25 -4.86
C ASP A 36 -0.67 6.76 -5.13
N LEU A 37 0.45 6.42 -5.79
CA LEU A 37 0.75 5.05 -6.19
C LEU A 37 2.10 4.56 -5.66
N VAL A 38 2.15 3.29 -5.28
CA VAL A 38 3.40 2.59 -5.02
C VAL A 38 4.08 2.25 -6.36
N LEU A 39 5.39 2.51 -6.44
CA LEU A 39 6.21 2.32 -7.64
C LEU A 39 7.14 1.10 -7.57
N SER A 40 7.34 0.51 -6.39
CA SER A 40 8.29 -0.59 -6.22
C SER A 40 7.76 -1.74 -5.36
N PRO A 41 8.36 -2.93 -5.49
CA PRO A 41 8.31 -3.95 -4.45
C PRO A 41 8.80 -3.41 -3.10
N LEU A 42 8.49 -4.13 -2.04
CA LEU A 42 9.05 -3.93 -0.71
C LEU A 42 10.49 -4.46 -0.67
N ILE A 43 11.46 -3.63 -0.29
CA ILE A 43 12.90 -3.97 -0.35
C ILE A 43 13.52 -3.76 1.02
N GLU A 44 14.15 -4.78 1.59
CA GLU A 44 14.73 -4.68 2.96
C GLU A 44 16.10 -3.99 2.99
N ASP A 45 16.91 -4.19 1.95
CA ASP A 45 18.28 -3.70 1.88
C ASP A 45 18.34 -2.29 1.28
N GLN A 46 18.94 -1.35 2.00
CA GLN A 46 19.01 0.05 1.60
C GLN A 46 19.75 0.25 0.28
N ALA A 47 20.88 -0.45 0.09
CA ALA A 47 21.66 -0.34 -1.14
C ALA A 47 20.88 -0.90 -2.34
N THR A 48 20.14 -1.99 -2.13
CA THR A 48 19.25 -2.57 -3.15
C THR A 48 18.10 -1.62 -3.50
N MET A 49 17.51 -0.92 -2.51
CA MET A 49 16.47 0.08 -2.78
C MET A 49 17.03 1.26 -3.58
N ALA A 50 18.20 1.77 -3.23
CA ALA A 50 18.84 2.88 -3.94
C ALA A 50 19.17 2.49 -5.40
N ALA A 51 19.73 1.30 -5.62
CA ALA A 51 20.01 0.77 -6.95
C ALA A 51 18.73 0.53 -7.77
N TYR A 52 17.65 0.09 -7.12
CA TYR A 52 16.34 -0.05 -7.76
C TYR A 52 15.83 1.32 -8.24
N ALA A 53 15.84 2.32 -7.35
CA ALA A 53 15.32 3.65 -7.65
C ALA A 53 16.14 4.33 -8.77
N ALA A 54 17.47 4.27 -8.72
CA ALA A 54 18.34 4.79 -9.78
C ALA A 54 18.06 4.19 -11.16
N LYS A 55 17.59 2.94 -11.19
CA LYS A 55 17.31 2.22 -12.43
C LYS A 55 15.90 2.48 -12.98
N TYR A 56 14.91 2.66 -12.12
CA TYR A 56 13.50 2.61 -12.52
C TYR A 56 12.67 3.84 -12.14
N MET A 57 13.22 4.81 -11.40
CA MET A 57 12.48 5.96 -10.90
C MET A 57 13.19 7.27 -11.28
N ALA A 58 12.45 8.37 -11.21
CA ALA A 58 12.95 9.72 -11.39
C ALA A 58 12.54 10.61 -10.19
N GLN A 59 13.17 11.77 -10.09
CA GLN A 59 12.71 12.90 -9.30
C GLN A 59 12.10 13.97 -10.20
N ARG A 60 11.55 15.03 -9.60
CA ARG A 60 10.93 16.16 -10.33
C ARG A 60 11.90 16.88 -11.27
N ASP A 61 13.20 16.82 -10.98
CA ASP A 61 14.29 17.42 -11.76
C ASP A 61 15.02 16.41 -12.66
N GLY A 62 14.57 15.15 -12.73
CA GLY A 62 15.06 14.13 -13.66
C GLY A 62 15.60 12.88 -12.98
N THR A 63 16.44 12.15 -13.71
CA THR A 63 17.06 10.91 -13.23
C THR A 63 18.31 11.22 -12.40
N HIS A 64 18.50 10.47 -11.32
CA HIS A 64 19.67 10.58 -10.43
C HIS A 64 20.38 9.25 -10.25
N ASP A 65 21.63 9.32 -9.78
CA ASP A 65 22.46 8.14 -9.53
C ASP A 65 22.14 7.45 -8.18
N GLU A 66 22.74 6.29 -7.95
CA GLU A 66 22.51 5.50 -6.74
C GLU A 66 22.91 6.24 -5.45
N ALA A 67 23.89 7.16 -5.50
CA ALA A 67 24.33 7.90 -4.32
C ALA A 67 23.27 8.89 -3.85
N TYR A 68 22.64 9.59 -4.80
CA TYR A 68 21.49 10.45 -4.51
C TYR A 68 20.34 9.65 -3.88
N TRP A 69 19.98 8.50 -4.47
CA TRP A 69 18.89 7.69 -3.93
C TRP A 69 19.23 7.08 -2.56
N ALA A 70 20.50 6.78 -2.29
CA ALA A 70 20.93 6.29 -0.97
C ALA A 70 20.71 7.33 0.14
N GLU A 71 20.83 8.63 -0.16
CA GLU A 71 20.47 9.70 0.79
C GLU A 71 18.97 9.64 1.12
N LEU A 72 18.10 9.56 0.11
CA LEU A 72 16.65 9.44 0.33
C LEU A 72 16.24 8.17 1.06
N VAL A 73 16.91 7.04 0.79
CA VAL A 73 16.69 5.79 1.52
C VAL A 73 17.08 5.94 3.00
N THR A 74 18.14 6.71 3.29
CA THR A 74 18.54 7.01 4.67
C THR A 74 17.49 7.88 5.36
N ASP A 75 17.02 8.93 4.69
CA ASP A 75 15.99 9.83 5.22
C ASP A 75 14.67 9.10 5.52
N ALA A 76 14.29 8.14 4.66
CA ALA A 76 13.10 7.32 4.82
C ALA A 76 13.11 6.43 6.09
N VAL A 77 14.28 6.21 6.72
CA VAL A 77 14.38 5.52 8.02
C VAL A 77 13.77 6.39 9.12
N ASP A 78 14.15 7.67 9.14
CA ASP A 78 13.81 8.59 10.23
C ASP A 78 12.48 9.29 9.99
N GLY A 79 12.14 9.60 8.74
CA GLY A 79 10.94 10.34 8.35
C GLY A 79 10.07 9.63 7.33
N SER A 80 8.85 10.13 7.18
CA SER A 80 7.92 9.79 6.10
C SER A 80 7.15 11.05 5.73
N ASP A 81 6.91 11.23 4.43
CA ASP A 81 6.04 12.30 3.95
C ASP A 81 4.57 11.86 3.90
N LEU A 82 4.28 10.58 4.18
CA LEU A 82 2.94 10.00 4.15
C LEU A 82 2.27 9.94 5.52
N THR A 83 3.05 9.81 6.60
CA THR A 83 2.49 9.55 7.93
C THR A 83 3.44 9.87 9.06
N GLU A 84 2.91 9.86 10.28
CA GLU A 84 3.69 10.01 11.52
C GLU A 84 4.51 8.74 11.81
N PRO A 85 5.64 8.84 12.54
CA PRO A 85 6.54 7.70 12.76
C PRO A 85 5.88 6.44 13.32
N ASP A 86 4.95 6.58 14.27
CA ASP A 86 4.31 5.45 14.98
C ASP A 86 3.30 4.68 14.10
N ASP A 87 2.85 5.26 12.98
CA ASP A 87 1.86 4.65 12.08
C ASP A 87 2.49 3.76 11.00
N ARG A 88 3.83 3.62 11.01
CA ARG A 88 4.62 2.83 10.06
C ARG A 88 5.01 1.45 10.57
N ASP A 89 4.68 1.14 11.82
CA ASP A 89 5.05 -0.11 12.47
C ASP A 89 3.86 -1.06 12.57
N PHE A 90 4.00 -2.21 11.93
CA PHE A 90 2.98 -3.26 11.88
C PHE A 90 3.50 -4.55 12.50
N SER A 91 2.57 -5.39 12.97
CA SER A 91 2.88 -6.74 13.43
C SER A 91 2.05 -7.78 12.68
N THR A 92 2.65 -8.93 12.40
CA THR A 92 1.93 -10.06 11.78
C THR A 92 0.75 -10.50 12.63
N ASP A 93 0.82 -10.38 13.96
CA ASP A 93 -0.29 -10.71 14.85
C ASP A 93 -1.48 -9.74 14.70
N ASP A 94 -1.22 -8.44 14.54
CA ASP A 94 -2.27 -7.47 14.21
C ASP A 94 -2.90 -7.81 12.84
N LEU A 95 -2.07 -8.08 11.83
CA LEU A 95 -2.51 -8.46 10.48
C LEU A 95 -3.41 -9.71 10.51
N ARG A 96 -3.00 -10.77 11.21
CA ARG A 96 -3.80 -12.00 11.37
C ARG A 96 -5.11 -11.77 12.11
N SER A 97 -5.13 -10.85 13.06
CA SER A 97 -6.37 -10.46 13.76
C SER A 97 -7.28 -9.58 12.90
N GLY A 98 -6.82 -9.18 11.72
CA GLY A 98 -7.53 -8.31 10.81
C GLY A 98 -7.53 -6.84 11.17
N ARG A 99 -6.76 -6.47 12.21
CA ARG A 99 -6.59 -5.08 12.62
C ARG A 99 -5.71 -4.35 11.62
N THR A 100 -6.19 -3.21 11.16
CA THR A 100 -5.47 -2.32 10.25
C THR A 100 -5.59 -0.88 10.73
N THR A 101 -4.53 -0.10 10.53
CA THR A 101 -4.61 1.37 10.65
C THR A 101 -5.13 1.96 9.34
N TYR A 102 -5.56 3.22 9.40
CA TYR A 102 -5.88 3.98 8.18
C TYR A 102 -4.69 4.01 7.22
N HIS A 103 -3.48 4.30 7.73
CA HIS A 103 -2.28 4.37 6.91
C HIS A 103 -1.96 3.04 6.22
N LEU A 104 -2.11 1.90 6.91
CA LEU A 104 -1.93 0.59 6.27
C LEU A 104 -2.93 0.38 5.12
N ARG A 105 -4.21 0.71 5.32
CA ARG A 105 -5.22 0.58 4.26
C ARG A 105 -4.94 1.49 3.07
N TYR A 106 -4.47 2.72 3.32
CA TYR A 106 -4.03 3.65 2.29
C TYR A 106 -2.88 3.07 1.47
N LEU A 107 -1.84 2.52 2.11
CA LEU A 107 -0.71 1.91 1.40
C LEU A 107 -1.13 0.69 0.56
N LEU A 108 -2.03 -0.15 1.08
CA LEU A 108 -2.54 -1.31 0.35
C LEU A 108 -3.44 -0.90 -0.83
N GLY A 109 -4.19 0.20 -0.69
CA GLY A 109 -4.92 0.84 -1.80
C GLY A 109 -3.95 1.32 -2.89
N ALA A 110 -2.93 2.10 -2.51
CA ALA A 110 -1.91 2.58 -3.45
C ALA A 110 -1.14 1.43 -4.14
N ALA A 111 -0.80 0.36 -3.41
CA ALA A 111 -0.11 -0.81 -3.94
C ALA A 111 -0.99 -1.71 -4.83
N SER A 112 -2.30 -1.62 -4.71
CA SER A 112 -3.28 -2.27 -5.59
C SER A 112 -3.76 -1.35 -6.72
N SER A 113 -3.13 -0.18 -6.88
CA SER A 113 -3.52 0.85 -7.84
C SER A 113 -4.94 1.37 -7.68
N TRP A 114 -5.43 1.42 -6.44
CA TRP A 114 -6.77 1.86 -6.10
C TRP A 114 -7.85 1.16 -6.92
N ASN A 115 -7.73 -0.16 -7.14
CA ASN A 115 -8.72 -0.91 -7.88
C ASN A 115 -10.10 -0.85 -7.18
N THR A 116 -11.12 -0.40 -7.91
CA THR A 116 -12.47 -0.15 -7.40
C THR A 116 -13.49 -1.20 -7.84
N ASP A 117 -13.08 -2.25 -8.56
CA ASP A 117 -13.99 -3.23 -9.17
C ASP A 117 -14.97 -3.86 -8.15
N MET A 118 -14.57 -3.98 -6.88
CA MET A 118 -15.46 -4.49 -5.82
C MET A 118 -16.68 -3.60 -5.54
N PHE A 119 -16.60 -2.30 -5.82
CA PHE A 119 -17.71 -1.36 -5.61
C PHE A 119 -18.73 -1.44 -6.76
N GLU A 120 -18.41 -2.15 -7.84
CA GLU A 120 -19.38 -2.50 -8.89
C GLU A 120 -20.20 -3.77 -8.54
N ASP A 121 -19.85 -4.49 -7.47
CA ASP A 121 -20.60 -5.67 -7.00
C ASP A 121 -21.94 -5.24 -6.38
N ASP A 122 -23.04 -5.68 -6.99
CA ASP A 122 -24.41 -5.40 -6.54
C ASP A 122 -24.65 -5.75 -5.06
N GLU A 123 -24.01 -6.80 -4.54
CA GLU A 123 -24.11 -7.23 -3.14
C GLU A 123 -23.43 -6.22 -2.21
N VAL A 124 -22.25 -5.73 -2.59
CA VAL A 124 -21.48 -4.70 -1.87
C VAL A 124 -22.25 -3.39 -1.86
N VAL A 125 -22.73 -2.93 -3.02
CA VAL A 125 -23.52 -1.70 -3.14
C VAL A 125 -24.78 -1.77 -2.28
N ALA A 126 -25.48 -2.92 -2.29
CA ALA A 126 -26.67 -3.10 -1.49
C ALA A 126 -26.36 -3.11 0.02
N ALA A 127 -25.22 -3.68 0.44
CA ALA A 127 -24.77 -3.69 1.83
C ALA A 127 -24.44 -2.28 2.33
N LEU A 128 -23.67 -1.50 1.56
CA LEU A 128 -23.34 -0.11 1.88
C LEU A 128 -24.60 0.75 2.07
N LYS A 129 -25.58 0.62 1.15
CA LYS A 129 -26.87 1.32 1.27
C LYS A 129 -27.66 0.95 2.52
N ARG A 130 -27.62 -0.31 2.96
CA ARG A 130 -28.27 -0.76 4.22
C ARG A 130 -27.58 -0.19 5.47
N LEU A 131 -26.28 0.08 5.37
CA LEU A 131 -25.49 0.73 6.42
C LEU A 131 -25.61 2.26 6.40
N GLU A 132 -26.42 2.82 5.49
CA GLU A 132 -26.54 4.28 5.26
C GLU A 132 -25.21 4.93 4.85
N LEU A 133 -24.36 4.18 4.14
CA LEU A 133 -23.10 4.64 3.56
C LEU A 133 -23.26 4.87 2.05
N ASP A 134 -22.50 5.82 1.51
CA ASP A 134 -22.51 6.13 0.08
C ASP A 134 -21.55 5.20 -0.68
N PRO A 135 -22.03 4.38 -1.63
CA PRO A 135 -21.17 3.56 -2.47
C PRO A 135 -20.17 4.36 -3.33
N ASP A 136 -20.48 5.63 -3.61
CA ASP A 136 -19.59 6.51 -4.38
C ASP A 136 -18.45 7.09 -3.49
N GLU A 137 -18.57 6.99 -2.15
CA GLU A 137 -17.50 7.29 -1.17
C GLU A 137 -16.63 6.04 -0.88
N GLU A 138 -16.42 5.20 -1.89
CA GLU A 138 -15.62 3.96 -1.94
C GLU A 138 -14.77 3.65 -0.69
N TRP A 139 -13.56 4.21 -0.60
CA TRP A 139 -12.59 3.89 0.46
C TRP A 139 -13.00 4.43 1.83
N GLU A 140 -13.71 5.57 1.88
CA GLU A 140 -14.26 6.12 3.12
C GLU A 140 -15.36 5.20 3.68
N SER A 141 -16.17 4.62 2.79
CA SER A 141 -17.16 3.59 3.10
C SER A 141 -16.52 2.32 3.66
N VAL A 142 -15.38 1.88 3.12
CA VAL A 142 -14.61 0.76 3.67
C VAL A 142 -14.06 1.09 5.05
N ASP A 143 -13.46 2.26 5.23
CA ASP A 143 -12.97 2.73 6.54
C ASP A 143 -14.08 2.72 7.58
N ARG A 144 -15.26 3.20 7.20
CA ARG A 144 -16.41 3.18 8.09
C ARG A 144 -16.88 1.77 8.41
N CYS A 145 -16.88 0.86 7.43
CA CYS A 145 -17.21 -0.55 7.66
C CYS A 145 -16.23 -1.24 8.63
N MET A 146 -14.96 -0.82 8.71
CA MET A 146 -13.99 -1.36 9.68
C MET A 146 -14.35 -1.04 11.13
N GLU A 147 -15.14 0.01 11.36
CA GLU A 147 -15.59 0.45 12.70
C GLU A 147 -16.96 -0.09 13.07
N LEU A 148 -17.71 -0.60 12.09
CA LEU A 148 -19.05 -1.12 12.27
C LEU A 148 -19.02 -2.63 12.59
N THR A 149 -20.15 -3.13 13.05
CA THR A 149 -20.35 -4.56 13.33
C THR A 149 -21.62 -5.04 12.64
N GLY A 150 -21.66 -6.33 12.30
CA GLY A 150 -22.81 -6.94 11.65
C GLY A 150 -22.53 -7.39 10.22
N PRO A 151 -23.45 -8.18 9.63
CA PRO A 151 -23.18 -8.96 8.44
C PRO A 151 -22.88 -8.12 7.19
N ASP A 152 -23.48 -6.93 7.06
CA ASP A 152 -23.25 -6.05 5.93
C ASP A 152 -21.84 -5.43 5.97
N ALA A 153 -21.39 -4.98 7.15
CA ALA A 153 -20.04 -4.46 7.33
C ALA A 153 -18.99 -5.57 7.15
N GLU A 154 -19.25 -6.75 7.72
CA GLU A 154 -18.39 -7.94 7.56
C GLU A 154 -18.25 -8.36 6.09
N LEU A 155 -19.35 -8.31 5.31
CA LEU A 155 -19.33 -8.59 3.88
C LEU A 155 -18.44 -7.61 3.13
N VAL A 156 -18.62 -6.29 3.33
CA VAL A 156 -17.83 -5.25 2.66
C VAL A 156 -16.35 -5.39 3.00
N VAL A 157 -16.03 -5.57 4.29
CA VAL A 157 -14.65 -5.77 4.75
C VAL A 157 -14.03 -7.05 4.16
N SER A 158 -14.80 -8.14 4.07
CA SER A 158 -14.34 -9.38 3.43
C SER A 158 -14.07 -9.19 1.94
N ARG A 159 -14.96 -8.50 1.22
CA ARG A 159 -14.79 -8.18 -0.21
C ARG A 159 -13.59 -7.26 -0.44
N TYR A 160 -13.35 -6.31 0.46
CA TYR A 160 -12.16 -5.45 0.43
C TYR A 160 -10.86 -6.26 0.52
N PHE A 161 -10.72 -7.14 1.52
CA PHE A 161 -9.51 -7.97 1.61
C PHE A 161 -9.38 -8.95 0.44
N GLY A 162 -10.50 -9.44 -0.10
CA GLY A 162 -10.51 -10.24 -1.33
C GLY A 162 -10.03 -9.46 -2.56
N SER A 163 -10.44 -8.20 -2.71
CA SER A 163 -9.96 -7.32 -3.77
C SER A 163 -8.45 -7.04 -3.63
N LEU A 164 -7.97 -6.73 -2.43
CA LEU A 164 -6.54 -6.59 -2.16
C LEU A 164 -5.77 -7.87 -2.51
N ALA A 165 -6.30 -9.03 -2.14
CA ALA A 165 -5.69 -10.32 -2.49
C ALA A 165 -5.53 -10.49 -4.00
N ALA A 166 -6.52 -10.08 -4.79
CA ALA A 166 -6.48 -10.20 -6.25
C ALA A 166 -5.52 -9.18 -6.91
N ASN A 167 -5.39 -7.98 -6.33
CA ASN A 167 -4.80 -6.83 -7.02
C ASN A 167 -3.43 -6.38 -6.50
N LEU A 168 -3.00 -6.80 -5.30
CA LEU A 168 -1.67 -6.44 -4.79
C LEU A 168 -0.57 -7.04 -5.68
N GLN A 169 0.35 -6.17 -6.10
CA GLN A 169 1.40 -6.51 -7.06
C GLN A 169 2.73 -6.89 -6.37
N GLY A 170 3.57 -7.63 -7.08
CA GLY A 170 4.91 -7.98 -6.60
C GLY A 170 4.91 -8.73 -5.27
N ASN A 171 5.85 -8.39 -4.39
CA ASN A 171 5.95 -9.03 -3.06
C ASN A 171 5.04 -8.38 -2.00
N TRP A 172 4.29 -7.32 -2.31
CA TRP A 172 3.29 -6.75 -1.39
C TRP A 172 2.26 -7.81 -1.00
N ARG A 173 1.76 -8.58 -1.98
CA ARG A 173 0.85 -9.70 -1.73
C ARG A 173 1.45 -10.72 -0.76
N THR A 174 2.72 -11.09 -0.94
CA THR A 174 3.38 -12.10 -0.09
C THR A 174 3.62 -11.59 1.33
N VAL A 175 4.09 -10.35 1.47
CA VAL A 175 4.37 -9.74 2.78
C VAL A 175 3.09 -9.56 3.58
N PHE A 176 2.00 -9.13 2.92
CA PHE A 176 0.71 -8.90 3.57
C PHE A 176 -0.27 -10.07 3.47
N ALA A 177 0.19 -11.26 3.04
CA ALA A 177 -0.60 -12.50 3.04
C ALA A 177 -1.31 -12.78 4.38
N PRO A 178 -0.67 -12.57 5.56
CA PRO A 178 -1.35 -12.77 6.85
C PRO A 178 -2.61 -11.92 7.07
N LEU A 179 -2.74 -10.80 6.35
CA LEU A 179 -3.91 -9.92 6.40
C LEU A 179 -4.99 -10.33 5.40
N ILE A 180 -4.60 -10.70 4.18
CA ILE A 180 -5.51 -10.81 3.02
C ILE A 180 -5.98 -12.24 2.71
N ASP A 181 -5.21 -13.27 3.10
CA ASP A 181 -5.55 -14.68 2.84
C ASP A 181 -6.34 -15.31 4.01
N ARG A 182 -7.18 -14.51 4.69
CA ARG A 182 -7.96 -14.93 5.86
C ARG A 182 -9.28 -15.64 5.51
#